data_AF-A0A496VWN9-F1
#
_entry.id   AF-A0A496VWN9-F1
#
_cell.length_a   1.000
_cell.length_b   1.000
_cell.length_c   1.000
_cell.angle_alpha   90.00
_cell.angle_beta   90.00
_cell.angle_gamma   90.00
#
_symmetry.space_group_name_H-M   'P 1'
#
loop_
_entity.id
_entity.type
_entity.pdbx_description
1 polymer ?
#
loop_
_entity_poly.entity_id
_entity_poly.type
_entity_poly.pdbx_seq_one_letter_code
_entity_poly.pdbx_strand_id
1 'polypeptide(L)'
;RIALPHAANATFVSNALDNLSGSNDLISVRNRGNFARPFTKVEDIQREAEQQYREKEKQLQTRLQETDQKIRELQSKKKDGNEFMLNVEQQQEIARFREEKSHIRKELRDVQHQLHKNIASLETQMKFINIGLMPLLIGIGGITLGILNRRRRKGLQPVKG
;
A
#
# COMPACT_ATOMS: atom_id res chain seq x y z
N ARG A 1 -32.50 -13.61 63.53
CA ARG A 1 -31.35 -14.26 62.84
C ARG A 1 -30.97 -13.36 61.68
N ILE A 2 -29.81 -12.72 61.75
CA ILE A 2 -29.36 -11.68 60.82
C ILE A 2 -28.49 -12.35 59.75
N ALA A 3 -28.84 -12.17 58.48
CA ALA A 3 -28.04 -12.65 57.36
C ALA A 3 -26.81 -11.75 57.20
N LEU A 4 -25.62 -12.33 57.36
CA LEU A 4 -24.35 -11.65 57.08
C LEU A 4 -24.14 -11.64 55.56
N PRO A 5 -23.89 -10.48 54.93
CA PRO A 5 -23.57 -10.43 53.51
C PRO A 5 -22.17 -11.01 53.30
N HIS A 6 -22.06 -12.10 52.55
CA HIS A 6 -20.78 -12.66 52.15
C HIS A 6 -20.03 -11.66 51.27
N ALA A 7 -18.81 -11.32 51.69
CA ALA A 7 -17.93 -10.36 51.03
C ALA A 7 -17.43 -10.88 49.66
N ALA A 8 -18.26 -10.78 48.63
CA ALA A 8 -17.89 -11.09 47.24
C ALA A 8 -16.77 -10.18 46.70
N ASN A 9 -16.56 -9.02 47.32
CA ASN A 9 -15.50 -8.07 46.95
C ASN A 9 -14.14 -8.47 47.53
N ALA A 10 -14.11 -9.10 48.71
CA ALA A 10 -12.86 -9.55 49.33
C ALA A 10 -12.27 -10.75 48.58
N THR A 11 -13.13 -11.65 48.09
CA THR A 11 -12.72 -12.75 47.19
C THR A 11 -12.27 -12.24 45.83
N PHE A 12 -12.90 -11.21 45.28
CA PHE A 12 -12.44 -10.58 44.02
C PHE A 12 -11.05 -9.94 44.16
N VAL A 13 -10.82 -9.19 45.25
CA VAL A 13 -9.51 -8.55 45.51
C VAL A 13 -8.44 -9.61 45.77
N SER A 14 -8.73 -10.66 46.53
CA SER A 14 -7.79 -11.77 46.77
C SER A 14 -7.45 -12.53 45.48
N ASN A 15 -8.44 -12.83 44.64
CA ASN A 15 -8.24 -13.50 43.35
C ASN A 15 -7.45 -12.63 42.37
N ALA A 16 -7.68 -11.31 42.38
CA ALA A 16 -6.91 -10.37 41.58
C ALA A 16 -5.45 -10.29 42.06
N LEU A 17 -5.23 -10.30 43.38
CA LEU A 17 -3.89 -10.28 43.96
C LEU A 17 -3.12 -11.58 43.66
N ASP A 18 -3.77 -12.74 43.75
CA ASP A 18 -3.19 -14.03 43.37
C ASP A 18 -2.87 -14.11 41.87
N ASN A 19 -3.75 -13.58 41.01
CA ASN A 19 -3.53 -13.56 39.56
C ASN A 19 -2.34 -12.66 39.16
N LEU A 20 -2.15 -11.55 39.89
CA LEU A 20 -1.05 -10.60 39.70
C LEU A 20 0.26 -11.07 40.35
N SER A 21 0.19 -11.78 41.47
CA SER A 21 1.35 -12.36 42.18
C SER A 21 1.86 -13.65 41.55
N GLY A 22 0.99 -14.40 40.85
CA GLY A 22 1.26 -15.75 40.37
C GLY A 22 1.49 -15.89 38.86
N SER A 23 1.40 -14.83 38.06
CA SER A 23 1.62 -14.93 36.61
C SER A 23 2.81 -14.10 36.13
N ASN A 24 3.91 -14.80 35.87
CA ASN A 24 5.07 -14.31 35.11
C ASN A 24 4.72 -13.91 33.65
N ASP A 25 3.44 -13.90 33.27
CA ASP A 25 2.94 -13.60 31.93
C ASP A 25 2.92 -12.10 31.61
N LEU A 26 3.04 -11.22 32.61
CA LEU A 26 3.09 -9.77 32.40
C LEU A 26 4.41 -9.25 31.81
N ILE A 27 5.44 -10.10 31.68
CA ILE A 27 6.67 -9.77 30.92
C ILE A 27 6.49 -10.07 29.42
N SER A 28 5.58 -10.98 29.04
CA SER A 28 5.33 -11.32 27.62
C SER A 28 4.60 -10.21 26.84
N VAL A 29 3.89 -9.31 27.54
CA VAL A 29 3.16 -8.20 26.93
C VAL A 29 4.08 -7.03 26.59
N ARG A 30 5.23 -6.89 27.26
CA ARG A 30 6.18 -5.78 27.01
C ARG A 30 7.08 -6.01 25.79
N ASN A 31 7.17 -7.24 25.29
CA ASN A 31 7.99 -7.57 24.12
C ASN A 31 7.16 -8.05 22.92
N ARG A 32 5.92 -7.58 22.78
CA ARG A 32 5.35 -7.40 21.43
C ARG A 32 5.94 -6.12 20.84
N GLY A 33 7.27 -6.12 20.67
CA GLY A 33 7.94 -5.15 19.82
C GLY A 33 7.19 -5.12 18.49
N ASN A 34 6.96 -3.92 17.97
CA ASN A 34 6.26 -3.70 16.71
C ASN A 34 6.95 -4.51 15.60
N PHE A 35 6.56 -5.77 15.42
CA PHE A 35 6.83 -6.52 14.21
C PHE A 35 5.91 -5.89 13.17
N ALA A 36 6.41 -4.84 12.52
CA ALA A 36 5.93 -4.47 11.21
C ALA A 36 6.16 -5.70 10.34
N ARG A 37 5.13 -6.55 10.17
CA ARG A 37 5.17 -7.60 9.15
C ARG A 37 5.09 -6.83 7.84
N PRO A 38 6.21 -6.67 7.10
CA PRO A 38 6.10 -6.06 5.80
C PRO A 38 5.21 -6.98 4.97
N PHE A 39 4.33 -6.37 4.19
CA PHE A 39 3.50 -7.15 3.28
C PHE A 39 4.43 -7.74 2.22
N THR A 40 4.88 -8.97 2.40
CA THR A 40 5.83 -9.64 1.49
C THR A 40 5.32 -9.67 0.04
N LYS A 41 4.00 -9.80 -0.15
CA LYS A 41 3.37 -9.65 -1.47
C LYS A 41 3.50 -8.25 -2.09
N VAL A 42 3.56 -7.19 -1.28
CA VAL A 42 3.79 -5.82 -1.76
C VAL A 42 5.25 -5.67 -2.19
N GLU A 43 6.20 -6.27 -1.47
CA GLU A 43 7.61 -6.29 -1.90
C GLU A 43 7.80 -7.03 -3.22
N ASP A 44 7.16 -8.19 -3.42
CA ASP A 44 7.27 -8.95 -4.67
C ASP A 44 6.71 -8.13 -5.86
N ILE A 45 5.57 -7.46 -5.68
CA ILE A 45 4.96 -6.63 -6.71
C ILE A 45 5.77 -5.36 -6.96
N GLN A 46 6.38 -4.78 -5.92
CA GLN A 46 7.34 -3.67 -6.08
C GLN A 46 8.55 -4.11 -6.90
N ARG A 47 9.13 -5.28 -6.63
CA ARG A 47 10.30 -5.79 -7.37
C ARG A 47 9.98 -6.06 -8.84
N GLU A 48 8.83 -6.67 -9.13
CA GLU A 48 8.40 -6.95 -10.49
C GLU A 48 8.09 -5.64 -11.27
N ALA A 49 7.39 -4.69 -10.63
CA ALA A 49 7.15 -3.38 -11.22
C ALA A 49 8.47 -2.64 -11.46
N GLU A 50 9.38 -2.61 -10.48
CA GLU A 50 10.69 -2.00 -10.62
C GLU A 50 11.49 -2.57 -11.78
N GLN A 51 11.48 -3.88 -12.01
CA GLN A 51 12.18 -4.49 -13.15
C GLN A 51 11.63 -3.98 -14.49
N GLN A 52 10.31 -4.04 -14.67
CA GLN A 52 9.66 -3.61 -15.92
C GLN A 52 9.86 -2.11 -16.18
N TYR A 53 9.72 -1.27 -15.14
CA TYR A 53 9.90 0.17 -15.26
C TYR A 53 11.37 0.57 -15.48
N ARG A 54 12.34 -0.13 -14.86
CA ARG A 54 13.79 0.12 -15.09
C ARG A 54 14.18 -0.15 -16.53
N GLU A 55 13.69 -1.25 -17.13
CA GLU A 55 13.96 -1.55 -18.55
C GLU A 55 13.38 -0.48 -19.46
N LYS A 56 12.12 -0.07 -19.21
CA LYS A 56 11.46 0.98 -19.99
C LYS A 56 12.17 2.33 -19.84
N GLU A 57 12.57 2.70 -18.63
CA GLU A 57 13.33 3.92 -18.36
C GLU A 57 14.66 3.93 -19.13
N LYS A 58 15.41 2.82 -19.10
CA LYS A 58 16.66 2.66 -19.84
C LYS A 58 16.45 2.83 -21.35
N GLN A 59 15.43 2.19 -21.90
CA GLN A 59 15.08 2.32 -23.33
C GLN A 59 14.77 3.79 -23.70
N LEU A 60 13.99 4.49 -22.88
CA LEU A 60 13.64 5.90 -23.11
C LEU A 60 14.87 6.81 -23.01
N GLN A 61 15.77 6.57 -22.04
CA GLN A 61 17.02 7.31 -21.91
C GLN A 61 17.93 7.09 -23.13
N THR A 62 18.05 5.86 -23.63
CA THR A 62 18.82 5.57 -24.85
C THR A 62 18.22 6.30 -26.06
N ARG A 63 16.90 6.23 -26.28
CA ARG A 63 16.25 6.97 -27.37
C ARG A 63 16.45 8.48 -27.25
N LEU A 64 16.42 9.03 -26.04
CA LEU A 64 16.67 10.44 -25.79
C LEU A 64 18.10 10.83 -26.22
N GLN A 65 19.09 10.01 -25.87
CA GLN A 65 20.49 10.23 -26.24
C GLN A 65 20.70 10.15 -27.76
N GLU A 66 20.11 9.15 -28.42
CA GLU A 66 20.16 8.99 -29.87
C GLU A 66 19.52 10.18 -30.60
N THR A 67 18.36 10.64 -30.12
CA THR A 67 17.66 11.80 -30.67
C THR A 67 18.50 13.07 -30.53
N ASP A 68 19.13 13.26 -29.37
CA ASP A 68 20.03 14.40 -29.13
C ASP A 68 21.27 14.36 -30.02
N GLN A 69 21.80 13.17 -30.29
CA GLN A 69 22.91 12.99 -31.21
C GLN A 69 22.52 13.32 -32.65
N LYS A 70 21.37 12.83 -33.14
CA LYS A 70 20.84 13.17 -34.47
C LYS A 70 20.64 14.68 -34.65
N ILE A 71 20.08 15.36 -33.64
CA ILE A 71 19.93 16.83 -33.67
C ILE A 71 21.30 17.50 -33.82
N ARG A 72 22.30 17.08 -33.03
CA ARG A 72 23.66 17.66 -33.10
C ARG A 72 24.32 17.44 -34.45
N GLU A 73 24.19 16.24 -35.03
CA GLU A 73 24.74 15.90 -36.34
C GLU A 73 24.08 16.72 -37.48
N LEU A 74 22.76 16.93 -37.41
CA LEU A 74 22.07 17.80 -38.38
C LEU A 74 22.47 19.27 -38.22
N GLN A 75 22.69 19.72 -36.98
CA GLN A 75 23.13 21.09 -36.71
C GLN A 75 24.58 21.34 -37.11
N SER A 76 25.47 20.34 -37.02
CA SER A 76 26.86 20.47 -37.48
C SER A 76 26.92 20.52 -39.01
N LYS A 77 26.18 19.66 -39.72
CA LYS A 77 26.09 19.67 -41.19
C LYS A 77 25.59 21.00 -41.76
N LYS A 78 24.73 21.72 -41.03
CA LYS A 78 24.27 23.06 -41.40
C LYS A 78 25.39 24.12 -41.41
N LYS A 79 26.46 23.94 -40.64
CA LYS A 79 27.57 24.92 -40.55
C LYS A 79 28.57 24.83 -41.71
N ASP A 80 28.63 23.70 -42.43
CA ASP A 80 29.61 23.44 -43.50
C ASP A 80 29.21 23.98 -44.90
N GLY A 81 28.21 24.86 -44.99
CA GLY A 81 28.16 25.86 -46.06
C GLY A 81 27.54 25.48 -47.42
N ASN A 82 26.92 24.30 -47.61
CA ASN A 82 26.32 23.93 -48.90
C ASN A 82 24.81 24.20 -48.99
N GLU A 83 24.44 25.12 -49.88
CA GLU A 83 23.13 25.40 -50.52
C GLU A 83 21.88 25.70 -49.67
N PHE A 84 21.34 26.90 -49.92
CA PHE A 84 20.16 27.51 -49.29
C PHE A 84 18.86 26.66 -49.36
N MET A 85 18.75 25.68 -50.28
CA MET A 85 17.58 24.79 -50.40
C MET A 85 17.64 23.57 -49.45
N LEU A 86 18.82 23.00 -49.18
CA LEU A 86 18.99 21.89 -48.22
C LEU A 86 18.64 22.30 -46.77
N ASN A 87 18.70 23.60 -46.47
CA ASN A 87 18.49 24.14 -45.13
C ASN A 87 17.03 24.06 -44.64
N VAL A 88 16.04 24.08 -45.54
CA VAL A 88 14.61 24.03 -45.13
C VAL A 88 14.20 22.63 -44.69
N GLU A 89 14.55 21.59 -45.46
CA GLU A 89 14.29 20.20 -45.10
C GLU A 89 15.03 19.81 -43.82
N GLN A 90 16.29 20.24 -43.66
CA GLN A 90 17.05 20.03 -42.42
C GLN A 90 16.42 20.72 -41.21
N GLN A 91 15.86 21.94 -41.37
CA GLN A 91 15.15 22.62 -40.29
C GLN A 91 13.88 21.88 -39.89
N GLN A 92 13.13 21.35 -40.85
CA GLN A 92 11.96 20.51 -40.57
C GLN A 92 12.35 19.21 -39.85
N GLU A 93 13.44 18.56 -40.25
CA GLU A 93 13.96 17.36 -39.58
C GLU A 93 14.37 17.65 -38.12
N ILE A 94 15.07 18.76 -37.89
CA ILE A 94 15.43 19.19 -36.52
C ILE A 94 14.18 19.50 -35.69
N ALA A 95 13.13 20.09 -36.29
CA ALA A 95 11.87 20.35 -35.61
C ALA A 95 11.18 19.04 -35.21
N ARG A 96 11.13 18.05 -36.11
CA ARG A 96 10.62 16.69 -35.82
C ARG A 96 11.36 16.05 -34.65
N PHE A 97 12.70 16.03 -34.68
CA PHE A 97 13.48 15.45 -33.58
C PHE A 97 13.32 16.20 -32.25
N ARG A 98 13.09 17.52 -32.27
CA ARG A 98 12.78 18.28 -31.05
C ARG A 98 11.42 17.92 -30.47
N GLU A 99 10.43 17.68 -31.32
CA GLU A 99 9.12 17.18 -30.89
C GLU A 99 9.23 15.77 -30.30
N GLU A 100 9.94 14.88 -30.99
CA GLU A 100 10.23 13.51 -30.51
C GLU A 100 10.97 13.53 -29.17
N LYS A 101 11.97 14.40 -29.00
CA LYS A 101 12.65 14.62 -27.72
C LYS A 101 11.69 15.03 -26.61
N SER A 102 10.75 15.94 -26.90
CA SER A 102 9.73 16.38 -25.94
C SER A 102 8.80 15.22 -25.56
N HIS A 103 8.40 14.41 -26.53
CA HIS A 103 7.58 13.22 -26.33
C HIS A 103 8.29 12.20 -25.42
N ILE A 104 9.54 11.84 -25.74
CA ILE A 104 10.34 10.90 -24.94
C ILE A 104 10.52 11.40 -23.49
N ARG A 105 10.75 12.70 -23.30
CA ARG A 105 10.85 13.29 -21.95
C ARG A 105 9.55 13.19 -21.17
N LYS A 106 8.40 13.36 -21.83
CA LYS A 106 7.09 13.19 -21.21
C LYS A 106 6.87 11.73 -20.82
N GLU A 107 7.14 10.78 -21.72
CA GLU A 107 7.06 9.35 -21.42
C GLU A 107 7.97 8.95 -20.25
N LEU A 108 9.18 9.51 -20.19
CA LEU A 108 10.12 9.27 -19.08
C LEU A 108 9.53 9.76 -17.75
N ARG A 109 8.93 10.96 -17.75
CA ARG A 109 8.27 11.51 -16.56
C ARG A 109 7.05 10.67 -16.14
N ASP A 110 6.29 10.19 -17.11
CA ASP A 110 5.10 9.37 -16.86
C ASP A 110 5.48 7.99 -16.32
N VAL A 111 6.53 7.36 -16.86
CA VAL A 111 7.12 6.11 -16.34
C VAL A 111 7.58 6.29 -14.90
N GLN A 112 8.33 7.36 -14.62
CA GLN A 112 8.76 7.69 -13.25
C GLN A 112 7.56 7.95 -12.34
N HIS A 113 6.51 8.64 -12.81
CA HIS A 113 5.32 8.90 -12.00
C HIS A 113 4.50 7.65 -11.71
N GLN A 114 4.35 6.75 -12.69
CA GLN A 114 3.61 5.49 -12.55
C GLN A 114 4.29 4.53 -11.58
N LEU A 115 5.64 4.45 -11.59
CA LEU A 115 6.40 3.68 -10.62
C LEU A 115 6.02 4.08 -9.18
N HIS A 116 5.88 5.39 -8.91
CA HIS A 116 5.50 5.88 -7.59
C HIS A 116 4.00 5.70 -7.27
N LYS A 117 3.10 5.81 -8.27
CA LYS A 117 1.64 5.73 -8.06
C LYS A 117 1.11 4.32 -7.87
N ASN A 118 1.59 3.35 -8.66
CA ASN A 118 1.06 1.98 -8.64
C ASN A 118 1.34 1.25 -7.31
N ILE A 119 2.43 1.63 -6.64
CA ILE A 119 2.78 1.10 -5.32
C ILE A 119 1.77 1.55 -4.26
N ALA A 120 1.39 2.83 -4.26
CA ALA A 120 0.53 3.40 -3.24
C ALA A 120 -0.91 2.85 -3.27
N SER A 121 -1.48 2.62 -4.45
CA SER A 121 -2.86 2.11 -4.57
C SER A 121 -2.98 0.65 -4.14
N LEU A 122 -2.00 -0.18 -4.48
CA LEU A 122 -2.00 -1.61 -4.16
C LEU A 122 -1.80 -1.85 -2.67
N GLU A 123 -0.91 -1.07 -2.05
CA GLU A 123 -0.70 -1.05 -0.61
C GLU A 123 -1.98 -0.65 0.14
N THR A 124 -2.71 0.36 -0.36
CA THR A 124 -3.95 0.85 0.25
C THR A 124 -5.09 -0.16 0.16
N GLN A 125 -5.28 -0.81 -1.00
CA GLN A 125 -6.35 -1.80 -1.18
C GLN A 125 -6.13 -3.05 -0.32
N MET A 126 -4.90 -3.56 -0.25
CA MET A 126 -4.57 -4.69 0.62
C MET A 126 -4.74 -4.37 2.11
N LYS A 127 -4.33 -3.17 2.55
CA LYS A 127 -4.58 -2.69 3.92
C LYS A 127 -6.07 -2.56 4.22
N PHE A 128 -6.86 -2.00 3.30
CA PHE A 128 -8.30 -1.80 3.49
C PHE A 128 -9.04 -3.14 3.68
N ILE A 129 -8.74 -4.14 2.85
CA ILE A 129 -9.35 -5.47 2.96
C ILE A 129 -8.98 -6.09 4.31
N ASN A 130 -7.71 -6.08 4.71
CA ASN A 130 -7.27 -6.79 5.91
C ASN A 130 -7.69 -6.08 7.22
N ILE A 131 -7.61 -4.74 7.25
CA ILE A 131 -8.00 -3.92 8.41
C ILE A 131 -9.53 -3.84 8.53
N GLY A 132 -10.27 -3.81 7.42
CA GLY A 132 -11.73 -3.73 7.42
C GLY A 132 -12.43 -5.07 7.66
N LEU A 133 -11.87 -6.17 7.15
CA LEU A 133 -12.50 -7.50 7.22
C LEU A 133 -12.56 -8.03 8.67
N MET A 134 -11.51 -7.86 9.46
CA MET A 134 -11.45 -8.45 10.81
C MET A 134 -12.47 -7.82 11.79
N PRO A 135 -12.60 -6.49 11.89
CA PRO A 135 -13.65 -5.85 12.69
C PRO A 135 -15.06 -6.20 12.20
N LEU A 136 -15.26 -6.31 10.88
CA LEU A 136 -16.53 -6.69 10.27
C LEU A 136 -16.96 -8.10 10.69
N LEU A 137 -16.05 -9.07 10.64
CA LEU A 137 -16.30 -10.46 11.05
C LEU A 137 -16.67 -10.54 12.54
N ILE A 138 -15.95 -9.80 13.40
CA ILE A 138 -16.26 -9.73 14.84
C ILE A 138 -17.64 -9.10 15.06
N GLY A 139 -17.97 -8.03 14.35
CA GLY A 139 -19.29 -7.38 14.42
C GLY A 139 -20.42 -8.32 14.03
N ILE A 140 -20.28 -9.02 12.90
CA ILE A 140 -21.27 -10.01 12.42
C ILE A 140 -21.43 -11.16 13.43
N GLY A 141 -20.31 -11.70 13.94
CA GLY A 141 -20.31 -12.76 14.95
C GLY A 141 -21.00 -12.34 16.26
N GLY A 142 -20.72 -11.12 16.73
CA GLY A 142 -21.37 -10.55 17.91
C GLY A 142 -22.89 -10.37 17.72
N ILE A 143 -23.31 -9.87 16.56
CA ILE A 143 -24.74 -9.69 16.24
C ILE A 143 -25.46 -11.04 16.18
N THR A 144 -24.87 -12.03 15.49
CA THR A 144 -25.47 -13.38 15.36
C THR A 144 -25.58 -14.08 16.71
N LEU A 145 -24.52 -14.08 17.52
CA LEU A 145 -24.56 -14.63 18.88
C LEU A 145 -25.55 -13.88 19.78
N GLY A 146 -25.63 -12.56 19.65
CA GLY A 146 -26.60 -11.72 20.37
C GLY A 146 -28.05 -12.09 20.05
N ILE A 147 -28.38 -12.29 18.77
CA ILE A 147 -29.72 -12.70 18.33
C ILE A 147 -30.05 -14.11 18.83
N LEU A 148 -29.11 -15.06 18.71
CA LEU A 148 -29.30 -16.45 19.15
C LEU A 148 -29.50 -16.54 20.67
N ASN A 149 -28.71 -15.82 21.46
CA ASN A 149 -28.85 -15.77 22.91
C ASN A 149 -30.18 -15.13 23.34
N ARG A 150 -30.65 -14.10 22.62
CA ARG A 150 -31.93 -13.45 22.90
C ARG A 150 -33.12 -14.35 22.60
N ARG A 151 -33.03 -15.21 21.56
CA ARG A 151 -34.06 -16.21 21.24
C ARG A 151 -34.11 -17.33 22.28
N ARG A 152 -32.96 -17.84 22.74
CA ARG A 152 -32.89 -18.86 23.81
C ARG A 152 -33.50 -18.38 25.13
N ARG A 153 -33.31 -17.11 25.50
CA ARG A 153 -33.91 -16.53 26.73
C ARG A 153 -35.42 -16.29 26.63
N LYS A 154 -35.97 -16.11 25.42
CA LYS A 154 -37.43 -16.00 25.22
C LYS A 154 -38.18 -17.34 25.29
N GLY A 155 -37.49 -18.47 25.15
CA GLY A 155 -38.06 -19.81 25.34
C GLY A 155 -38.14 -20.29 26.79
N LEU A 156 -37.66 -19.50 27.75
CA LEU A 156 -37.60 -19.83 29.18
C LEU A 156 -38.46 -18.87 30.04
N GLN A 157 -39.62 -18.43 29.54
CA GLN A 157 -40.64 -17.83 30.39
C GLN A 157 -41.58 -18.94 30.87
N PRO A 158 -41.51 -19.39 32.13
CA PRO A 158 -42.56 -20.22 32.67
C PRO A 158 -43.86 -19.40 32.70
N VAL A 159 -44.91 -19.96 32.09
CA VAL A 159 -46.29 -19.48 32.22
C VAL A 159 -46.60 -19.44 33.71
N LYS A 160 -46.77 -18.24 34.27
CA LYS A 160 -47.32 -18.06 35.62
C LYS A 160 -48.79 -18.47 35.56
N GLY A 161 -49.10 -19.65 36.11
CA GLY A 161 -50.39 -19.96 36.71
C GLY A 161 -50.49 -19.33 38.10
#